data_AF-A0A2B7Z0X8-F1
#
_entry.id   AF-A0A2B7Z0X8-F1
#
_cell.length_a   1.000
_cell.length_b   1.000
_cell.length_c   1.000
_cell.angle_alpha   90.00
_cell.angle_beta   90.00
_cell.angle_gamma   90.00
#
_symmetry.space_group_name_H-M   'P 1'
#
loop_
_entity.id
_entity.type
_entity.pdbx_description
1 polymer ?
#
loop_
_entity_poly.entity_id
_entity_poly.type
_entity_poly.pdbx_seq_one_letter_code
_entity_poly.pdbx_strand_id
1 'polypeptide(L)'
;MHHSFNILTTTTPSESPEPPLKHEDNRMRILICPSGFKESLDTHVVADCIEEGVRRIVPDAVIKKVPLFDGGEGFAKALITSTGGTLRDITITGPVNQPVASQYGLLGDNGPKTAVIDMAAAAGLRLVPKDLRDPTVTTTYGVGELLFAALEEGVERILVGCGDSGTSDGGAGMLQALGARLLDKHGHELPLAQGGKSLSTLADIDRTHLHPRLREVEIEVACNFKNVLCGPKGVARVYGPQKGATPAQVEMLAAALDTYGLIVSRKLGQTVSSLPGSGASGGLGAGLLLLGAKLRPRYEAITEYFGINDDLFRDNHHLVFTAEGKIDAQTTQGKIPAEIAVRAKKHGLPVIALAGTVGDDANANYGAGIDAYTSIMQGPMTLEDAMEAAERLLRDSAETAMRMVMLGKSLNADIHTTASAPVPVPVPAPAAAAAAGAGMTKTKAYKKVFPSLSMFTFVCVSFLWLAALYTSHDPSCISLK
;
A
#
# COMPACT_ATOMS: atom_id res chain seq x y z
N MET A 1 11.48 -51.33 -80.45
CA MET A 1 10.36 -51.32 -79.50
C MET A 1 10.58 -50.16 -78.54
N HIS A 2 9.65 -49.21 -78.54
CA HIS A 2 9.65 -48.02 -77.71
C HIS A 2 9.60 -48.38 -76.22
N HIS A 3 10.34 -47.67 -75.37
CA HIS A 3 9.80 -47.11 -74.13
C HIS A 3 10.67 -45.97 -73.59
N SER A 4 9.95 -44.93 -73.18
CA SER A 4 10.34 -43.56 -72.91
C SER A 4 11.10 -43.36 -71.59
N PHE A 5 11.98 -42.36 -71.59
CA PHE A 5 12.49 -41.71 -70.39
C PHE A 5 11.34 -40.97 -69.68
N ASN A 6 11.13 -41.25 -68.39
CA ASN A 6 10.27 -40.44 -67.52
C ASN A 6 11.14 -39.68 -66.52
N ILE A 7 11.09 -38.35 -66.61
CA ILE A 7 11.69 -37.39 -65.69
C ILE A 7 10.76 -37.30 -64.48
N LEU A 8 11.29 -37.54 -63.28
CA LEU A 8 10.61 -37.27 -62.02
C LEU A 8 10.53 -35.76 -61.81
N THR A 9 9.37 -35.16 -62.08
CA THR A 9 9.02 -33.83 -61.59
C THR A 9 8.44 -33.94 -60.19
N THR A 10 9.14 -33.37 -59.22
CA THR A 10 8.69 -33.16 -57.84
C THR A 10 7.51 -32.19 -57.82
N THR A 11 6.31 -32.68 -57.47
CA THR A 11 5.17 -31.84 -57.12
C THR A 11 5.31 -31.37 -55.68
N THR A 12 5.47 -30.07 -55.48
CA THR A 12 5.36 -29.41 -54.18
C THR A 12 3.93 -29.53 -53.64
N PRO A 13 3.70 -29.78 -52.34
CA PRO A 13 2.37 -29.72 -51.76
C PRO A 13 1.94 -28.25 -51.66
N SER A 14 0.70 -27.95 -52.04
CA SER A 14 0.10 -26.64 -51.85
C SER A 14 -0.06 -26.36 -50.36
N GLU A 15 0.62 -25.32 -49.87
CA GLU A 15 0.38 -24.76 -48.54
C GLU A 15 -1.05 -24.22 -48.49
N SER A 16 -1.87 -24.83 -47.63
CA SER A 16 -3.11 -24.24 -47.13
C SER A 16 -2.79 -22.94 -46.38
N PRO A 17 -3.56 -21.85 -46.58
CA PRO A 17 -3.27 -20.59 -45.91
C PRO A 17 -3.35 -20.77 -44.39
N GLU A 18 -2.27 -20.40 -43.71
CA GLU A 18 -2.23 -20.29 -42.25
C GLU A 18 -3.40 -19.42 -41.76
N PRO A 19 -4.03 -19.77 -40.62
CA PRO A 19 -5.10 -18.95 -40.07
C PRO A 19 -4.56 -17.55 -39.77
N PRO A 20 -5.37 -16.49 -39.96
CA PRO A 20 -4.89 -15.13 -39.77
C PRO A 20 -4.38 -14.95 -38.33
N LEU A 21 -3.15 -14.43 -38.23
CA LEU A 21 -2.54 -13.95 -37.00
C LEU A 21 -3.57 -13.12 -36.22
N LYS A 22 -3.82 -13.49 -34.96
CA LYS A 22 -4.68 -12.73 -34.05
C LYS A 22 -4.25 -11.26 -34.11
N HIS A 23 -5.17 -10.37 -34.50
CA HIS A 23 -4.92 -8.93 -34.46
C HIS A 23 -4.39 -8.57 -33.06
N GLU A 24 -3.13 -8.11 -32.99
CA GLU A 24 -2.58 -7.57 -31.76
C GLU A 24 -3.40 -6.34 -31.39
N ASP A 25 -4.07 -6.43 -30.24
CA ASP A 25 -4.82 -5.33 -29.66
C ASP A 25 -3.85 -4.19 -29.30
N ASN A 26 -3.78 -3.16 -30.15
CA ASN A 26 -2.86 -2.02 -30.00
C ASN A 26 -3.32 -0.99 -28.95
N ARG A 27 -4.32 -1.34 -28.12
CA ARG A 27 -4.81 -0.45 -27.05
C ARG A 27 -3.81 -0.37 -25.91
N MET A 28 -3.72 0.80 -25.28
CA MET A 28 -2.89 0.98 -24.10
C MET A 28 -3.45 0.13 -22.94
N ARG A 29 -2.65 -0.81 -22.47
CA ARG A 29 -2.97 -1.68 -21.34
C ARG A 29 -2.36 -1.14 -20.05
N ILE A 30 -3.18 -0.80 -19.07
CA ILE A 30 -2.76 -0.18 -17.81
C ILE A 30 -3.16 -1.08 -16.64
N LEU A 31 -2.23 -1.30 -15.73
CA LEU A 31 -2.46 -1.98 -14.46
C LEU A 31 -2.59 -0.96 -13.34
N ILE A 32 -3.65 -1.02 -12.54
CA ILE A 32 -3.92 -0.11 -11.44
C ILE A 32 -3.90 -0.91 -10.12
N CYS A 33 -2.83 -0.76 -9.33
CA CYS A 33 -2.59 -1.46 -8.07
C CYS A 33 -2.42 -0.50 -6.88
N PRO A 34 -3.46 0.23 -6.46
CA PRO A 34 -3.37 1.20 -5.38
C PRO A 34 -3.58 0.57 -4.00
N SER A 35 -3.12 1.27 -2.96
CA SER A 35 -3.67 1.13 -1.60
C SER A 35 -4.72 2.20 -1.32
N GLY A 36 -5.58 1.95 -0.33
CA GLY A 36 -6.48 2.98 0.21
C GLY A 36 -5.74 4.18 0.82
N PHE A 37 -6.46 5.29 0.98
CA PHE A 37 -5.99 6.48 1.69
C PHE A 37 -6.58 6.42 3.09
N LYS A 38 -5.74 6.14 4.10
CA LYS A 38 -6.19 5.94 5.48
C LYS A 38 -7.09 7.08 5.94
N GLU A 39 -8.21 6.71 6.56
CA GLU A 39 -9.26 7.62 7.04
C GLU A 39 -9.97 8.47 5.96
N SER A 40 -9.63 8.31 4.66
CA SER A 40 -10.16 9.13 3.57
C SER A 40 -10.86 8.29 2.49
N LEU A 41 -10.13 7.52 1.67
CA LEU A 41 -10.69 6.78 0.54
C LEU A 41 -10.44 5.28 0.69
N ASP A 42 -11.49 4.49 0.47
CA ASP A 42 -11.37 3.04 0.32
C ASP A 42 -10.55 2.68 -0.94
N THR A 43 -9.83 1.57 -0.86
CA THR A 43 -8.95 1.08 -1.92
C THR A 43 -9.65 0.92 -3.27
N HIS A 44 -10.91 0.49 -3.30
CA HIS A 44 -11.69 0.38 -4.54
C HIS A 44 -11.97 1.76 -5.14
N VAL A 45 -12.37 2.73 -4.30
CA VAL A 45 -12.63 4.11 -4.72
C VAL A 45 -11.36 4.76 -5.29
N VAL A 46 -10.20 4.49 -4.67
CA VAL A 46 -8.91 4.94 -5.21
C VAL A 46 -8.67 4.37 -6.61
N ALA A 47 -8.90 3.07 -6.81
CA ALA A 47 -8.73 2.43 -8.12
C ALA A 47 -9.69 2.99 -9.18
N ASP A 48 -10.95 3.25 -8.80
CA ASP A 48 -11.98 3.82 -9.67
C ASP A 48 -11.63 5.25 -10.07
N CYS A 49 -11.17 6.07 -9.12
CA CYS A 49 -10.72 7.44 -9.40
C CYS A 49 -9.54 7.46 -10.38
N ILE A 50 -8.56 6.56 -10.22
CA ILE A 50 -7.43 6.48 -11.16
C ILE A 50 -7.92 6.05 -12.54
N GLU A 51 -8.79 5.05 -12.63
CA GLU A 51 -9.39 4.63 -13.90
C GLU A 51 -10.13 5.79 -14.60
N GLU A 52 -10.97 6.52 -13.87
CA GLU A 52 -11.70 7.67 -14.41
C GLU A 52 -10.74 8.73 -14.97
N GLY A 53 -9.70 9.10 -14.20
CA GLY A 53 -8.71 10.08 -14.65
C GLY A 53 -7.93 9.61 -15.88
N VAL A 54 -7.56 8.33 -15.94
CA VAL A 54 -6.90 7.71 -17.09
C VAL A 54 -7.81 7.75 -18.33
N ARG A 55 -9.09 7.37 -18.19
CA ARG A 55 -10.05 7.32 -19.30
C ARG A 55 -10.41 8.68 -19.88
N ARG A 56 -10.23 9.77 -19.13
CA ARG A 56 -10.37 11.13 -19.68
C ARG A 56 -9.34 11.43 -20.78
N ILE A 57 -8.18 10.76 -20.76
CA ILE A 57 -7.09 10.97 -21.73
C ILE A 57 -6.99 9.83 -22.74
N VAL A 58 -7.20 8.59 -22.30
CA VAL A 58 -7.15 7.39 -23.13
C VAL A 58 -8.44 6.59 -22.93
N PRO A 59 -9.55 6.98 -23.57
CA PRO A 59 -10.88 6.40 -23.31
C PRO A 59 -10.96 4.89 -23.57
N ASP A 60 -10.21 4.42 -24.56
CA ASP A 60 -10.15 3.03 -25.01
C ASP A 60 -9.10 2.18 -24.26
N ALA A 61 -8.45 2.73 -23.22
CA ALA A 61 -7.48 1.98 -22.42
C ALA A 61 -8.09 0.69 -21.85
N VAL A 62 -7.30 -0.39 -21.94
CA VAL A 62 -7.61 -1.67 -21.29
C VAL A 62 -7.05 -1.63 -19.89
N ILE A 63 -7.93 -1.51 -18.90
CA ILE A 63 -7.57 -1.29 -17.50
C ILE A 63 -7.84 -2.56 -16.70
N LYS A 64 -6.82 -3.03 -15.98
CA LYS A 64 -6.95 -4.08 -14.97
C LYS A 64 -6.74 -3.42 -13.60
N LYS A 65 -7.77 -3.47 -12.74
CA LYS A 65 -7.70 -2.95 -11.37
C LYS A 65 -7.44 -4.10 -10.40
N VAL A 66 -6.46 -3.92 -9.53
CA VAL A 66 -6.15 -4.84 -8.43
C VAL A 66 -5.98 -3.99 -7.17
N PRO A 67 -7.09 -3.56 -6.53
CA PRO A 67 -7.04 -2.77 -5.30
C PRO A 67 -6.42 -3.60 -4.17
N LEU A 68 -5.43 -3.05 -3.48
CA LEU A 68 -4.61 -3.74 -2.49
C LEU A 68 -4.85 -3.23 -1.07
N PHE A 69 -5.16 -4.14 -0.17
CA PHE A 69 -5.44 -3.84 1.23
C PHE A 69 -4.20 -4.11 2.06
N ASP A 70 -3.64 -3.11 2.72
CA ASP A 70 -2.40 -3.21 3.50
C ASP A 70 -2.60 -3.92 4.84
N GLY A 71 -3.63 -4.77 5.00
CA GLY A 71 -4.03 -5.53 6.19
C GLY A 71 -4.37 -4.68 7.42
N GLY A 72 -5.62 -4.78 7.81
CA GLY A 72 -6.31 -3.89 8.74
C GLY A 72 -7.80 -4.08 8.53
N GLU A 73 -8.60 -3.06 8.81
CA GLU A 73 -10.04 -3.09 8.51
C GLU A 73 -10.28 -3.26 7.00
N GLY A 74 -11.10 -4.24 6.63
CA GLY A 74 -11.57 -4.43 5.25
C GLY A 74 -10.75 -5.43 4.43
N PHE A 75 -9.63 -5.95 4.95
CA PHE A 75 -8.82 -6.96 4.28
C PHE A 75 -9.61 -8.26 4.04
N ALA A 76 -10.32 -8.77 5.05
CA ALA A 76 -11.17 -9.94 4.90
C ALA A 76 -12.28 -9.70 3.88
N LYS A 77 -13.00 -8.57 3.99
CA LYS A 77 -14.09 -8.21 3.07
C LYS A 77 -13.61 -8.16 1.61
N ALA A 78 -12.43 -7.58 1.38
CA ALA A 78 -11.84 -7.49 0.06
C ALA A 78 -11.51 -8.86 -0.54
N LEU A 79 -10.86 -9.74 0.24
CA LEU A 79 -10.54 -11.10 -0.20
C LEU A 79 -11.79 -11.94 -0.46
N ILE A 80 -12.79 -11.82 0.40
CA ILE A 80 -14.05 -12.54 0.24
C ILE A 80 -14.75 -12.06 -1.04
N THR A 81 -14.78 -10.75 -1.28
CA THR A 81 -15.40 -10.17 -2.48
C THR A 81 -14.65 -10.59 -3.74
N SER A 82 -13.31 -10.56 -3.74
CA SER A 82 -12.51 -10.92 -4.91
C SER A 82 -12.58 -12.40 -5.27
N THR A 83 -12.81 -13.27 -4.30
CA THR A 83 -12.94 -14.73 -4.50
C THR A 83 -14.39 -15.18 -4.71
N GLY A 84 -15.38 -14.28 -4.69
CA GLY A 84 -16.79 -14.65 -4.75
C GLY A 84 -17.26 -15.44 -3.51
N GLY A 85 -16.57 -15.25 -2.39
CA GLY A 85 -16.84 -15.88 -1.11
C GLY A 85 -18.08 -15.32 -0.39
N THR A 86 -18.22 -15.66 0.88
CA THR A 86 -19.39 -15.27 1.69
C THR A 86 -19.00 -14.71 3.04
N LEU A 87 -19.67 -13.65 3.47
CA LEU A 87 -19.53 -13.08 4.82
C LEU A 87 -20.44 -13.81 5.82
N ARG A 88 -20.09 -13.71 7.10
CA ARG A 88 -20.82 -14.22 8.26
C ARG A 88 -20.90 -13.12 9.30
N ASP A 89 -22.12 -12.63 9.54
CA ASP A 89 -22.36 -11.65 10.59
C ASP A 89 -22.48 -12.34 11.95
N ILE A 90 -21.87 -11.75 12.96
CA ILE A 90 -21.88 -12.27 14.33
C ILE A 90 -21.72 -11.12 15.34
N THR A 91 -22.44 -11.21 16.45
CA THR A 91 -22.23 -10.32 17.60
C THR A 91 -21.20 -10.94 18.53
N ILE A 92 -20.16 -10.19 18.86
CA ILE A 92 -19.04 -10.63 19.69
C ILE A 92 -18.74 -9.61 20.78
N THR A 93 -17.86 -9.96 21.70
CA THR A 93 -17.30 -9.09 22.73
C THR A 93 -16.29 -8.13 22.11
N GLY A 94 -16.63 -6.84 22.07
CA GLY A 94 -15.73 -5.79 21.61
C GLY A 94 -14.56 -5.51 22.57
N PRO A 95 -13.62 -4.62 22.17
CA PRO A 95 -12.39 -4.41 22.92
C PRO A 95 -12.59 -3.79 24.30
N VAL A 96 -13.75 -3.18 24.56
CA VAL A 96 -14.13 -2.59 25.85
C VAL A 96 -15.17 -3.44 26.61
N ASN A 97 -15.25 -4.74 26.30
CA ASN A 97 -16.21 -5.70 26.87
C ASN A 97 -17.69 -5.36 26.60
N GLN A 98 -17.98 -4.54 25.59
CA GLN A 98 -19.34 -4.31 25.10
C GLN A 98 -19.59 -5.09 23.82
N PRO A 99 -20.82 -5.60 23.58
CA PRO A 99 -21.16 -6.28 22.34
C PRO A 99 -20.93 -5.40 21.10
N VAL A 100 -20.31 -5.97 20.07
CA VAL A 100 -20.07 -5.31 18.77
C VAL A 100 -20.56 -6.23 17.66
N ALA A 101 -21.28 -5.66 16.70
CA ALA A 101 -21.58 -6.33 15.45
C ALA A 101 -20.29 -6.46 14.64
N SER A 102 -19.94 -7.69 14.29
CA SER A 102 -18.73 -8.03 13.58
C SER A 102 -19.02 -9.03 12.48
N GLN A 103 -17.98 -9.38 11.73
CA GLN A 103 -18.06 -10.33 10.65
C GLN A 103 -16.72 -11.02 10.44
N TYR A 104 -16.80 -12.25 9.95
CA TYR A 104 -15.71 -12.93 9.27
C TYR A 104 -16.25 -13.42 7.92
N GLY A 105 -15.44 -14.12 7.13
CA GLY A 105 -16.04 -14.86 6.03
C GLY A 105 -15.18 -15.95 5.46
N LEU A 106 -15.71 -16.57 4.42
CA LEU A 106 -15.12 -17.70 3.75
C LEU A 106 -14.74 -17.30 2.33
N LEU A 107 -13.56 -17.73 1.89
CA LEU A 107 -13.16 -17.60 0.49
C LEU A 107 -14.07 -18.46 -0.41
N GLY A 108 -14.29 -17.99 -1.63
CA GLY A 108 -15.09 -18.68 -2.66
C GLY A 108 -14.28 -19.40 -3.73
N ASP A 109 -12.96 -19.56 -3.53
CA ASP A 109 -12.10 -20.25 -4.47
C ASP A 109 -12.23 -21.79 -4.38
N ASN A 110 -11.63 -22.50 -5.33
CA ASN A 110 -11.64 -23.97 -5.37
C ASN A 110 -10.58 -24.59 -4.43
N GLY A 111 -10.10 -23.83 -3.45
CA GLY A 111 -9.06 -24.24 -2.49
C GLY A 111 -9.62 -24.96 -1.26
N PRO A 112 -8.78 -25.20 -0.23
CA PRO A 112 -9.25 -25.67 1.07
C PRO A 112 -10.24 -24.67 1.67
N LYS A 113 -11.22 -25.15 2.44
CA LYS A 113 -12.23 -24.28 3.06
C LYS A 113 -11.54 -23.29 4.00
N THR A 114 -11.40 -22.03 3.55
CA THR A 114 -10.58 -21.02 4.23
C THR A 114 -11.45 -19.92 4.80
N ALA A 115 -11.34 -19.70 6.11
CA ALA A 115 -11.91 -18.53 6.76
C ALA A 115 -10.92 -17.36 6.78
N VAL A 116 -11.41 -16.14 6.60
CA VAL A 116 -10.63 -14.91 6.73
C VAL A 116 -11.22 -14.04 7.84
N ILE A 117 -10.38 -13.65 8.78
CA ILE A 117 -10.75 -12.88 9.97
C ILE A 117 -9.87 -11.63 10.05
N ASP A 118 -10.50 -10.46 10.12
CA ASP A 118 -9.80 -9.22 10.47
C ASP A 118 -9.88 -9.01 11.98
N MET A 119 -8.74 -9.02 12.68
CA MET A 119 -8.76 -8.80 14.13
C MET A 119 -9.32 -7.42 14.49
N ALA A 120 -9.19 -6.44 13.59
CA ALA A 120 -9.73 -5.09 13.75
C ALA A 120 -11.28 -5.05 13.73
N ALA A 121 -11.94 -6.07 13.17
CA ALA A 121 -13.39 -6.20 13.21
C ALA A 121 -13.89 -6.56 14.62
N ALA A 122 -13.02 -7.10 15.48
CA ALA A 122 -13.34 -7.47 16.86
C ALA A 122 -12.67 -6.58 17.91
N ALA A 123 -11.43 -6.19 17.67
CA ALA A 123 -10.56 -5.54 18.64
C ALA A 123 -9.79 -4.37 18.01
N GLY A 124 -10.37 -3.72 17.01
CA GLY A 124 -9.79 -2.55 16.33
C GLY A 124 -9.88 -1.28 17.18
N LEU A 125 -8.94 -0.34 16.98
CA LEU A 125 -8.89 0.94 17.67
C LEU A 125 -10.13 1.80 17.40
N ARG A 126 -10.73 1.67 16.21
CA ARG A 126 -11.99 2.31 15.83
C ARG A 126 -13.18 1.92 16.73
N LEU A 127 -13.12 0.71 17.31
CA LEU A 127 -14.16 0.17 18.19
C LEU A 127 -13.96 0.62 19.64
N VAL A 128 -12.93 1.40 19.92
CA VAL A 128 -12.63 1.94 21.25
C VAL A 128 -12.98 3.44 21.24
N PRO A 129 -14.06 3.86 21.92
CA PRO A 129 -14.38 5.26 22.11
C PRO A 129 -13.18 6.03 22.66
N LYS A 130 -12.97 7.28 22.22
CA LYS A 130 -11.76 8.05 22.52
C LYS A 130 -11.52 8.20 24.03
N ASP A 131 -12.58 8.34 24.81
CA ASP A 131 -12.62 8.45 26.26
C ASP A 131 -12.40 7.10 26.98
N LEU A 132 -12.53 5.98 26.27
CA LEU A 132 -12.31 4.62 26.78
C LEU A 132 -11.01 3.97 26.26
N ARG A 133 -10.14 4.76 25.62
CA ARG A 133 -8.84 4.30 25.11
C ARG A 133 -7.87 4.02 26.25
N ASP A 134 -7.93 2.78 26.74
CA ASP A 134 -7.00 2.28 27.75
C ASP A 134 -6.54 0.84 27.40
N PRO A 135 -5.35 0.68 26.79
CA PRO A 135 -4.84 -0.63 26.38
C PRO A 135 -4.48 -1.55 27.57
N THR A 136 -4.54 -1.05 28.80
CA THR A 136 -4.36 -1.87 30.00
C THR A 136 -5.58 -2.73 30.31
N VAL A 137 -6.76 -2.36 29.81
CA VAL A 137 -8.03 -3.08 30.04
C VAL A 137 -8.69 -3.59 28.77
N THR A 138 -8.30 -3.10 27.58
CA THR A 138 -8.91 -3.57 26.34
C THR A 138 -8.51 -5.00 25.98
N THR A 139 -9.44 -5.76 25.40
CA THR A 139 -9.36 -7.21 25.25
C THR A 139 -9.46 -7.69 23.81
N THR A 140 -8.78 -8.80 23.49
CA THR A 140 -8.91 -9.54 22.23
C THR A 140 -9.95 -10.66 22.28
N TYR A 141 -10.78 -10.75 23.31
CA TYR A 141 -11.75 -11.84 23.50
C TYR A 141 -12.63 -12.10 22.27
N GLY A 142 -13.18 -11.05 21.66
CA GLY A 142 -13.96 -11.17 20.43
C GLY A 142 -13.21 -11.73 19.23
N VAL A 143 -11.87 -11.58 19.17
CA VAL A 143 -11.07 -12.24 18.13
C VAL A 143 -11.13 -13.76 18.30
N GLY A 144 -11.10 -14.24 19.55
CA GLY A 144 -11.25 -15.66 19.85
C GLY A 144 -12.66 -16.17 19.55
N GLU A 145 -13.71 -15.35 19.74
CA GLU A 145 -15.07 -15.69 19.33
C GLU A 145 -15.22 -15.82 17.80
N LEU A 146 -14.57 -14.95 17.02
CA LEU A 146 -14.52 -15.10 15.56
C LEU A 146 -13.79 -16.38 15.13
N LEU A 147 -12.66 -16.68 15.78
CA LEU A 147 -11.92 -17.92 15.52
C LEU A 147 -12.75 -19.14 15.88
N PHE A 148 -13.42 -19.13 17.04
CA PHE A 148 -14.32 -20.19 17.47
C PHE A 148 -15.42 -20.44 16.44
N ALA A 149 -16.11 -19.39 16.00
CA ALA A 149 -17.16 -19.50 14.98
C ALA A 149 -16.65 -20.09 13.65
N ALA A 150 -15.47 -19.65 13.18
CA ALA A 150 -14.86 -20.20 11.98
C ALA A 150 -14.49 -21.69 12.14
N LEU A 151 -13.99 -22.10 13.31
CA LEU A 151 -13.68 -23.49 13.61
C LEU A 151 -14.94 -24.37 13.56
N GLU A 152 -16.06 -23.88 14.09
CA GLU A 152 -17.35 -24.59 14.08
C GLU A 152 -17.91 -24.77 12.67
N GLU A 153 -17.56 -23.89 11.72
CA GLU A 153 -17.88 -24.09 10.30
C GLU A 153 -17.03 -25.15 9.61
N GLY A 154 -16.08 -25.74 10.32
CA GLY A 154 -15.33 -26.86 9.81
C GLY A 154 -14.22 -26.49 8.83
N VAL A 155 -13.70 -25.27 8.92
CA VAL A 155 -12.63 -24.78 8.04
C VAL A 155 -11.34 -25.58 8.22
N GLU A 156 -10.57 -25.65 7.14
CA GLU A 156 -9.26 -26.29 7.07
C GLU A 156 -8.13 -25.28 7.26
N ARG A 157 -8.38 -24.02 6.86
CA ARG A 157 -7.45 -22.91 7.01
C ARG A 157 -8.13 -21.67 7.58
N ILE A 158 -7.40 -20.91 8.38
CA ILE A 158 -7.79 -19.58 8.86
C ILE A 158 -6.68 -18.59 8.53
N LEU A 159 -7.03 -17.54 7.78
CA LEU A 159 -6.18 -16.38 7.56
C LEU A 159 -6.60 -15.25 8.50
N VAL A 160 -5.68 -14.81 9.37
CA VAL A 160 -5.92 -13.71 10.30
C VAL A 160 -5.18 -12.47 9.83
N GLY A 161 -5.94 -11.43 9.47
CA GLY A 161 -5.44 -10.09 9.23
C GLY A 161 -5.14 -9.37 10.55
N CYS A 162 -3.88 -9.03 10.79
CA CYS A 162 -3.46 -8.27 11.96
C CYS A 162 -3.08 -6.83 11.58
N GLY A 163 -3.88 -5.86 12.04
CA GLY A 163 -3.65 -4.42 11.89
C GLY A 163 -4.59 -3.62 12.79
N ASP A 164 -4.33 -2.33 12.97
CA ASP A 164 -5.22 -1.34 13.59
C ASP A 164 -5.88 -1.73 14.92
N SER A 165 -5.19 -2.54 15.74
CA SER A 165 -5.68 -3.00 17.04
C SER A 165 -5.86 -1.86 18.05
N GLY A 166 -6.92 -1.93 18.85
CA GLY A 166 -7.17 -1.11 20.05
C GLY A 166 -6.66 -1.75 21.35
N THR A 167 -5.94 -2.87 21.27
CA THR A 167 -5.59 -3.74 22.39
C THR A 167 -4.09 -3.88 22.62
N SER A 168 -3.68 -4.28 23.83
CA SER A 168 -2.30 -4.65 24.15
C SER A 168 -2.23 -5.79 25.16
N ASP A 169 -3.09 -6.80 24.99
CA ASP A 169 -3.27 -7.92 25.92
C ASP A 169 -2.50 -9.20 25.52
N GLY A 170 -1.58 -9.14 24.55
CA GLY A 170 -0.82 -10.32 24.12
C GLY A 170 -1.66 -11.40 23.44
N GLY A 171 -2.93 -11.14 23.10
CA GLY A 171 -3.87 -12.19 22.68
C GLY A 171 -4.45 -12.99 23.84
N ALA A 172 -4.32 -12.53 25.09
CA ALA A 172 -4.84 -13.22 26.28
C ALA A 172 -6.35 -13.45 26.21
N GLY A 173 -7.12 -12.42 25.84
CA GLY A 173 -8.56 -12.55 25.67
C GLY A 173 -8.92 -13.57 24.60
N MET A 174 -8.25 -13.53 23.45
CA MET A 174 -8.44 -14.51 22.37
C MET A 174 -8.17 -15.95 22.86
N LEU A 175 -7.09 -16.16 23.60
CA LEU A 175 -6.75 -17.48 24.16
C LEU A 175 -7.82 -17.97 25.14
N GLN A 176 -8.32 -17.10 26.03
CA GLN A 176 -9.38 -17.42 26.98
C GLN A 176 -10.68 -17.83 26.26
N ALA A 177 -11.10 -17.08 25.23
CA ALA A 177 -12.28 -17.39 24.44
C ALA A 177 -12.19 -18.74 23.71
N LEU A 178 -10.98 -19.20 23.40
CA LEU A 178 -10.72 -20.49 22.76
C LEU A 178 -10.51 -21.64 23.76
N GLY A 179 -10.62 -21.37 25.08
CA GLY A 179 -10.57 -22.37 26.14
C GLY A 179 -9.22 -22.49 26.86
N ALA A 180 -8.25 -21.61 26.61
CA ALA A 180 -7.02 -21.59 27.41
C ALA A 180 -7.28 -20.98 28.79
N ARG A 181 -6.59 -21.50 29.81
CA ARG A 181 -6.63 -20.96 31.17
C ARG A 181 -5.31 -20.26 31.46
N LEU A 182 -5.39 -18.96 31.75
CA LEU A 182 -4.25 -18.15 32.15
C LEU A 182 -4.18 -18.16 33.67
N LEU A 183 -3.07 -18.59 34.25
CA LEU A 183 -2.96 -18.89 35.67
C LEU A 183 -1.98 -17.96 36.37
N ASP A 184 -2.31 -17.51 37.58
CA ASP A 184 -1.40 -16.81 38.46
C ASP A 184 -0.45 -17.78 39.19
N LYS A 185 0.45 -17.23 40.01
CA LYS A 185 1.42 -18.02 40.79
C LYS A 185 0.80 -18.96 41.84
N HIS A 186 -0.49 -18.78 42.16
CA HIS A 186 -1.25 -19.60 43.08
C HIS A 186 -2.07 -20.67 42.35
N GLY A 187 -2.04 -20.69 41.01
CA GLY A 187 -2.83 -21.60 40.18
C GLY A 187 -4.27 -21.14 39.99
N HIS A 188 -4.62 -19.91 40.37
CA HIS A 188 -5.93 -19.34 40.10
C HIS A 188 -5.99 -18.75 38.70
N GLU A 189 -7.14 -18.84 38.07
CA GLU A 189 -7.35 -18.22 36.76
C GLU A 189 -7.33 -16.70 36.86
N LEU A 190 -6.62 -16.08 35.92
CA LEU A 190 -6.69 -14.65 35.70
C LEU A 190 -8.12 -14.28 35.25
N PRO A 191 -8.62 -13.11 35.66
CA PRO A 191 -9.91 -12.62 35.22
C PRO A 191 -10.08 -12.65 33.69
N LEU A 192 -11.28 -13.02 33.24
CA LEU A 192 -11.61 -13.05 31.82
C LEU A 192 -11.57 -11.65 31.23
N ALA A 193 -10.93 -11.52 30.07
CA ALA A 193 -11.00 -10.32 29.22
C ALA A 193 -10.63 -8.99 29.93
N GLN A 194 -9.67 -9.02 30.86
CA GLN A 194 -9.20 -7.85 31.62
C GLN A 194 -7.93 -7.18 31.05
N GLY A 195 -7.71 -7.34 29.74
CA GLY A 195 -6.66 -6.65 28.99
C GLY A 195 -5.22 -6.92 29.46
N GLY A 196 -4.30 -6.08 28.98
CA GLY A 196 -2.85 -6.30 29.16
C GLY A 196 -2.35 -6.18 30.59
N LYS A 197 -3.07 -5.45 31.47
CA LYS A 197 -2.69 -5.36 32.89
C LYS A 197 -2.73 -6.72 33.60
N SER A 198 -3.69 -7.57 33.24
CA SER A 198 -3.85 -8.89 33.85
C SER A 198 -2.59 -9.75 33.74
N LEU A 199 -1.85 -9.61 32.64
CA LEU A 199 -0.61 -10.34 32.36
C LEU A 199 0.53 -10.07 33.34
N SER A 200 0.47 -8.98 34.11
CA SER A 200 1.47 -8.68 35.16
C SER A 200 1.55 -9.75 36.25
N THR A 201 0.47 -10.52 36.44
CA THR A 201 0.37 -11.59 37.45
C THR A 201 0.43 -12.99 36.86
N LEU A 202 0.58 -13.11 35.53
CA LEU A 202 0.61 -14.39 34.83
C LEU A 202 1.84 -15.22 35.26
N ALA A 203 1.61 -16.48 35.58
CA ALA A 203 2.64 -17.45 35.90
C ALA A 203 2.65 -18.66 34.97
N ASP A 204 1.48 -19.09 34.46
CA ASP A 204 1.39 -20.18 33.49
C ASP A 204 0.20 -20.06 32.53
N ILE A 205 0.27 -20.80 31.42
CA ILE A 205 -0.83 -20.94 30.45
C ILE A 205 -1.13 -22.43 30.26
N ASP A 206 -2.34 -22.84 30.63
CA ASP A 206 -2.88 -24.17 30.39
C ASP A 206 -3.68 -24.20 29.08
N ARG A 207 -3.31 -25.14 28.21
CA ARG A 207 -3.82 -25.29 26.83
C ARG A 207 -4.65 -26.57 26.66
N THR A 208 -4.88 -27.33 27.74
CA THR A 208 -5.56 -28.63 27.68
C THR A 208 -6.99 -28.53 27.15
N HIS A 209 -7.67 -27.43 27.44
CA HIS A 209 -9.07 -27.19 27.05
C HIS A 209 -9.22 -26.31 25.80
N LEU A 210 -8.14 -26.07 25.06
CA LEU A 210 -8.24 -25.38 23.77
C LEU A 210 -9.18 -26.12 22.82
N HIS A 211 -9.90 -25.36 22.00
CA HIS A 211 -10.79 -25.90 20.97
C HIS A 211 -10.10 -27.02 20.16
N PRO A 212 -10.68 -28.23 20.07
CA PRO A 212 -9.97 -29.42 19.58
C PRO A 212 -9.49 -29.28 18.13
N ARG A 213 -10.27 -28.60 17.27
CA ARG A 213 -9.93 -28.37 15.87
C ARG A 213 -8.68 -27.52 15.64
N LEU A 214 -8.19 -26.79 16.65
CA LEU A 214 -6.94 -26.04 16.55
C LEU A 214 -5.73 -26.94 16.27
N ARG A 215 -5.84 -28.26 16.47
CA ARG A 215 -4.80 -29.24 16.14
C ARG A 215 -4.74 -29.60 14.65
N GLU A 216 -5.82 -29.35 13.92
CA GLU A 216 -6.03 -29.80 12.54
C GLU A 216 -6.00 -28.64 11.55
N VAL A 217 -6.46 -27.46 11.99
CA VAL A 217 -6.56 -26.27 11.14
C VAL A 217 -5.19 -25.61 10.93
N GLU A 218 -4.92 -25.15 9.71
CA GLU A 218 -3.78 -24.27 9.44
C GLU A 218 -4.16 -22.82 9.76
N ILE A 219 -3.42 -22.16 10.66
CA ILE A 219 -3.61 -20.75 10.95
C ILE A 219 -2.45 -19.95 10.36
N GLU A 220 -2.76 -19.02 9.47
CA GLU A 220 -1.82 -18.05 8.91
C GLU A 220 -2.14 -16.65 9.42
N VAL A 221 -1.11 -15.86 9.70
CA VAL A 221 -1.27 -14.50 10.22
C VAL A 221 -0.54 -13.52 9.33
N ALA A 222 -1.31 -12.68 8.64
CA ALA A 222 -0.80 -11.59 7.82
C ALA A 222 -0.58 -10.36 8.71
N CYS A 223 0.68 -10.06 9.04
CA CYS A 223 1.01 -9.02 10.02
C CYS A 223 2.19 -8.13 9.61
N ASN A 224 2.33 -6.99 10.31
CA ASN A 224 3.57 -6.22 10.24
C ASN A 224 4.70 -7.02 10.90
N PHE A 225 5.51 -7.66 10.06
CA PHE A 225 6.54 -8.60 10.45
C PHE A 225 7.67 -7.96 11.27
N LYS A 226 7.83 -6.64 11.22
CA LYS A 226 8.86 -5.93 11.98
C LYS A 226 8.49 -5.73 13.45
N ASN A 227 7.22 -5.90 13.81
CA ASN A 227 6.75 -5.69 15.17
C ASN A 227 7.15 -6.87 16.06
N VAL A 228 7.89 -6.59 17.12
CA VAL A 228 8.33 -7.57 18.12
C VAL A 228 7.59 -7.36 19.45
N LEU A 229 7.43 -8.43 20.22
CA LEU A 229 6.65 -8.42 21.46
C LEU A 229 7.31 -7.53 22.53
N CYS A 230 8.62 -7.68 22.71
CA CYS A 230 9.36 -7.22 23.89
C CYS A 230 10.53 -6.28 23.53
N GLY A 231 11.15 -5.73 24.57
CA GLY A 231 12.37 -4.92 24.46
C GLY A 231 12.14 -3.46 24.05
N PRO A 232 13.20 -2.70 23.73
CA PRO A 232 13.10 -1.26 23.46
C PRO A 232 12.21 -0.91 22.26
N LYS A 233 12.12 -1.82 21.28
CA LYS A 233 11.24 -1.73 20.11
C LYS A 233 9.98 -2.58 20.25
N GLY A 234 9.67 -3.03 21.47
CA GLY A 234 8.50 -3.86 21.76
C GLY A 234 7.19 -3.13 21.50
N VAL A 235 6.15 -3.87 21.13
CA VAL A 235 4.88 -3.31 20.67
C VAL A 235 4.23 -2.35 21.68
N ALA A 236 4.32 -2.62 22.98
CA ALA A 236 3.77 -1.72 24.01
C ALA A 236 4.42 -0.33 23.97
N ARG A 237 5.74 -0.25 23.79
CA ARG A 237 6.49 1.01 23.73
C ARG A 237 6.25 1.77 22.44
N VAL A 238 6.17 1.06 21.32
CA VAL A 238 6.01 1.67 19.99
C VAL A 238 4.57 2.11 19.73
N TYR A 239 3.59 1.27 20.11
CA TYR A 239 2.19 1.46 19.71
C TYR A 239 1.22 1.65 20.89
N GLY A 240 1.67 1.56 22.14
CA GLY A 240 0.85 1.88 23.31
C GLY A 240 0.32 3.33 23.32
N PRO A 241 1.16 4.36 23.05
CA PRO A 241 0.73 5.75 23.10
C PRO A 241 -0.46 6.09 22.19
N GLN A 242 -0.43 5.63 20.93
CA GLN A 242 -1.54 5.85 19.99
C GLN A 242 -2.86 5.15 20.40
N LYS A 243 -2.76 4.14 21.28
CA LYS A 243 -3.92 3.42 21.85
C LYS A 243 -4.44 4.06 23.14
N GLY A 244 -3.82 5.15 23.62
CA GLY A 244 -4.21 5.87 24.84
C GLY A 244 -3.35 5.59 26.07
N ALA A 245 -2.27 4.80 25.95
CA ALA A 245 -1.39 4.54 27.10
C ALA A 245 -0.59 5.79 27.51
N THR A 246 -0.67 6.16 28.77
CA THR A 246 0.28 7.07 29.42
C THR A 246 1.68 6.45 29.49
N PRO A 247 2.76 7.23 29.66
CA PRO A 247 4.11 6.68 29.80
C PRO A 247 4.25 5.62 30.90
N ALA A 248 3.54 5.78 32.03
CA ALA A 248 3.54 4.78 33.10
C ALA A 248 2.81 3.49 32.69
N GLN A 249 1.69 3.60 31.99
CA GLN A 249 0.98 2.43 31.46
C GLN A 249 1.79 1.72 30.37
N VAL A 250 2.54 2.45 29.54
CA VAL A 250 3.45 1.87 28.55
C VAL A 250 4.46 0.95 29.21
N GLU A 251 5.15 1.40 30.25
CA GLU A 251 6.15 0.57 30.93
C GLU A 251 5.53 -0.59 31.71
N MET A 252 4.34 -0.41 32.29
CA MET A 252 3.57 -1.50 32.89
C MET A 252 3.22 -2.58 31.86
N LEU A 253 2.68 -2.17 30.70
CA LEU A 253 2.34 -3.09 29.61
C LEU A 253 3.58 -3.78 29.05
N ALA A 254 4.69 -3.05 28.90
CA ALA A 254 5.95 -3.64 28.45
C ALA A 254 6.43 -4.73 29.41
N ALA A 255 6.44 -4.47 30.72
CA ALA A 255 6.80 -5.47 31.73
C ALA A 255 5.84 -6.67 31.75
N ALA A 256 4.54 -6.44 31.58
CA ALA A 256 3.54 -7.50 31.51
C ALA A 256 3.73 -8.38 30.26
N LEU A 257 4.06 -7.77 29.10
CA LEU A 257 4.39 -8.50 27.87
C LEU A 257 5.74 -9.21 27.95
N ASP A 258 6.71 -8.69 28.71
CA ASP A 258 7.97 -9.39 28.99
C ASP A 258 7.70 -10.69 29.78
N THR A 259 6.88 -10.63 30.85
CA THR A 259 6.43 -11.81 31.59
C THR A 259 5.71 -12.81 30.68
N TYR A 260 4.76 -12.33 29.89
CA TYR A 260 4.01 -13.15 28.94
C TYR A 260 4.93 -13.81 27.90
N GLY A 261 5.87 -13.05 27.33
CA GLY A 261 6.84 -13.52 26.35
C GLY A 261 7.72 -14.65 26.89
N LEU A 262 8.13 -14.59 28.16
CA LEU A 262 8.89 -15.67 28.81
C LEU A 262 8.07 -16.97 28.91
N ILE A 263 6.80 -16.86 29.29
CA ILE A 263 5.89 -18.01 29.44
C ILE A 263 5.59 -18.64 28.08
N VAL A 264 5.23 -17.81 27.09
CA VAL A 264 5.00 -18.23 25.71
C VAL A 264 6.23 -18.94 25.16
N SER A 265 7.43 -18.37 25.37
CA SER A 265 8.68 -18.95 24.89
C SER A 265 8.94 -20.34 25.48
N ARG A 266 8.67 -20.51 26.78
CA ARG A 266 8.78 -21.82 27.45
C ARG A 266 7.82 -22.86 26.87
N LYS A 267 6.57 -22.47 26.58
CA LYS A 267 5.54 -23.38 26.04
C LYS A 267 5.83 -23.79 24.59
N LEU A 268 6.52 -22.95 23.82
CA LEU A 268 6.87 -23.22 22.42
C LEU A 268 8.29 -23.75 22.23
N GLY A 269 9.14 -23.69 23.24
CA GLY A 269 10.55 -24.09 23.11
C GLY A 269 11.39 -23.15 22.22
N GLN A 270 10.94 -21.91 22.00
CA GLN A 270 11.62 -20.90 21.18
C GLN A 270 11.45 -19.50 21.77
N THR A 271 12.41 -18.60 21.56
CA THR A 271 12.32 -17.22 22.05
C THR A 271 11.34 -16.38 21.22
N VAL A 272 10.19 -16.04 21.80
CA VAL A 272 9.13 -15.25 21.13
C VAL A 272 9.30 -13.75 21.30
N SER A 273 9.97 -13.30 22.37
CA SER A 273 10.14 -11.88 22.73
C SER A 273 10.62 -10.98 21.58
N SER A 274 11.54 -11.47 20.75
CA SER A 274 12.11 -10.75 19.60
C SER A 274 11.75 -11.36 18.24
N LEU A 275 10.87 -12.36 18.22
CA LEU A 275 10.50 -13.03 16.98
C LEU A 275 9.76 -12.04 16.06
N PRO A 276 10.13 -11.94 14.77
CA PRO A 276 9.39 -11.12 13.81
C PRO A 276 7.88 -11.43 13.82
N GLY A 277 7.07 -10.38 13.86
CA GLY A 277 5.60 -10.47 13.92
C GLY A 277 5.01 -10.80 15.29
N SER A 278 5.81 -11.21 16.28
CA SER A 278 5.30 -11.56 17.63
C SER A 278 4.56 -10.40 18.32
N GLY A 279 4.96 -9.17 18.02
CA GLY A 279 4.33 -7.94 18.51
C GLY A 279 3.11 -7.51 17.70
N ALA A 280 2.68 -8.24 16.68
CA ALA A 280 1.54 -7.86 15.87
C ALA A 280 0.30 -7.60 16.74
N SER A 281 -0.40 -6.50 16.46
CA SER A 281 -1.67 -6.13 17.10
C SER A 281 -1.67 -6.21 18.63
N GLY A 282 -0.66 -5.61 19.29
CA GLY A 282 -0.59 -5.58 20.76
C GLY A 282 -0.11 -6.89 21.39
N GLY A 283 0.64 -7.69 20.62
CA GLY A 283 1.16 -8.99 21.06
C GLY A 283 0.23 -10.16 20.72
N LEU A 284 -0.89 -9.93 20.02
CA LEU A 284 -1.76 -10.97 19.47
C LEU A 284 -0.98 -12.00 18.65
N GLY A 285 0.05 -11.56 17.90
CA GLY A 285 0.95 -12.46 17.17
C GLY A 285 1.58 -13.55 18.06
N ALA A 286 2.01 -13.21 19.27
CA ALA A 286 2.52 -14.17 20.25
C ALA A 286 1.45 -15.14 20.76
N GLY A 287 0.21 -14.66 20.96
CA GLY A 287 -0.93 -15.53 21.28
C GLY A 287 -1.28 -16.49 20.13
N LEU A 288 -1.25 -16.04 18.88
CA LEU A 288 -1.50 -16.87 17.71
C LEU A 288 -0.38 -17.92 17.50
N LEU A 289 0.88 -17.59 17.79
CA LEU A 289 1.97 -18.57 17.83
C LEU A 289 1.70 -19.69 18.85
N LEU A 290 1.09 -19.39 20.01
CA LEU A 290 0.67 -20.42 20.97
C LEU A 290 -0.40 -21.36 20.41
N LEU A 291 -1.18 -20.92 19.43
CA LEU A 291 -2.16 -21.75 18.72
C LEU A 291 -1.54 -22.54 17.56
N GLY A 292 -0.22 -22.41 17.32
CA GLY A 292 0.47 -23.06 16.20
C GLY A 292 0.41 -22.27 14.89
N ALA A 293 0.00 -20.99 14.93
CA ALA A 293 -0.10 -20.17 13.74
C ALA A 293 1.26 -19.84 13.13
N LYS A 294 1.30 -19.68 11.81
CA LYS A 294 2.46 -19.18 11.06
C LYS A 294 2.32 -17.68 10.84
N LEU A 295 3.25 -16.90 11.40
CA LEU A 295 3.32 -15.47 11.14
C LEU A 295 4.04 -15.24 9.81
N ARG A 296 3.44 -14.43 8.93
CA ARG A 296 4.04 -14.07 7.65
C ARG A 296 3.99 -12.56 7.41
N PRO A 297 4.93 -12.01 6.63
CA PRO A 297 4.83 -10.65 6.15
C PRO A 297 3.52 -10.47 5.42
N ARG A 298 2.77 -9.46 5.84
CA ARG A 298 1.46 -9.15 5.30
C ARG A 298 1.43 -9.04 3.77
N TYR A 299 2.49 -8.49 3.19
CA TYR A 299 2.64 -8.33 1.75
C TYR A 299 2.72 -9.63 0.98
N GLU A 300 3.37 -10.64 1.55
CA GLU A 300 3.42 -11.96 0.94
C GLU A 300 2.01 -12.57 0.93
N ALA A 301 1.28 -12.48 2.04
CA ALA A 301 -0.10 -12.94 2.11
C ALA A 301 -0.99 -12.19 1.11
N ILE A 302 -0.92 -10.85 1.07
CA ILE A 302 -1.68 -10.05 0.09
C ILE A 302 -1.34 -10.49 -1.34
N THR A 303 -0.05 -10.68 -1.64
CA THR A 303 0.40 -11.10 -2.98
C THR A 303 -0.19 -12.46 -3.37
N GLU A 304 -0.15 -13.41 -2.45
CA GLU A 304 -0.64 -14.78 -2.66
C GLU A 304 -2.17 -14.79 -2.85
N TYR A 305 -2.93 -14.20 -1.92
CA TYR A 305 -4.38 -14.28 -1.92
C TYR A 305 -5.07 -13.33 -2.92
N PHE A 306 -4.46 -12.19 -3.27
CA PHE A 306 -4.99 -11.29 -4.32
C PHE A 306 -4.40 -11.57 -5.71
N GLY A 307 -3.58 -12.61 -5.87
CA GLY A 307 -3.02 -13.00 -7.17
C GLY A 307 -2.07 -11.95 -7.77
N ILE A 308 -1.30 -11.25 -6.93
CA ILE A 308 -0.26 -10.28 -7.37
C ILE A 308 1.04 -11.02 -7.72
N ASN A 309 0.92 -12.11 -8.44
CA ASN A 309 2.05 -12.91 -8.88
C ASN A 309 2.72 -12.28 -10.10
N ASP A 310 3.88 -12.80 -10.50
CA ASP A 310 4.60 -12.31 -11.68
C ASP A 310 3.72 -12.36 -12.95
N ASP A 311 2.75 -13.28 -13.02
CA ASP A 311 1.83 -13.38 -14.17
C ASP A 311 0.96 -12.13 -14.33
N LEU A 312 0.55 -11.49 -13.23
CA LEU A 312 -0.16 -10.21 -13.28
C LEU A 312 0.62 -9.16 -14.08
N PHE A 313 1.95 -9.13 -13.97
CA PHE A 313 2.80 -8.16 -14.65
C PHE A 313 3.23 -8.63 -16.05
N ARG A 314 3.01 -9.90 -16.41
CA ARG A 314 3.29 -10.46 -17.74
C ARG A 314 2.18 -10.22 -18.76
N ASP A 315 1.03 -9.72 -18.33
CA ASP A 315 -0.15 -9.44 -19.16
C ASP A 315 0.06 -8.26 -20.14
N ASN A 316 1.20 -8.13 -20.83
CA ASN A 316 1.57 -7.05 -21.78
C ASN A 316 1.09 -5.65 -21.34
N HIS A 317 1.25 -5.33 -20.05
CA HIS A 317 0.96 -4.00 -19.55
C HIS A 317 1.99 -3.00 -20.10
N HIS A 318 1.59 -1.74 -20.25
CA HIS A 318 2.47 -0.67 -20.73
C HIS A 318 2.84 0.30 -19.60
N LEU A 319 2.00 0.36 -18.56
CA LEU A 319 2.13 1.29 -17.45
C LEU A 319 1.42 0.72 -16.22
N VAL A 320 2.02 0.93 -15.06
CA VAL A 320 1.44 0.60 -13.75
C VAL A 320 1.17 1.89 -12.98
N PHE A 321 -0.06 2.04 -12.48
CA PHE A 321 -0.38 3.02 -11.44
C PHE A 321 -0.44 2.33 -10.08
N THR A 322 0.08 3.01 -9.06
CA THR A 322 -0.17 2.69 -7.66
C THR A 322 -0.50 3.98 -6.91
N ALA A 323 -0.92 3.86 -5.65
CA ALA A 323 -1.29 5.01 -4.84
C ALA A 323 -1.22 4.68 -3.35
N GLU A 324 -1.01 5.68 -2.52
CA GLU A 324 -1.17 5.61 -1.05
C GLU A 324 -1.45 6.99 -0.44
N GLY A 325 -1.97 7.04 0.79
CA GLY A 325 -2.26 8.34 1.44
C GLY A 325 -1.02 9.20 1.70
N LYS A 326 0.14 8.60 1.95
CA LYS A 326 1.40 9.34 2.16
C LYS A 326 2.60 8.54 1.65
N ILE A 327 3.31 9.08 0.67
CA ILE A 327 4.57 8.52 0.19
C ILE A 327 5.75 9.19 0.92
N ASP A 328 6.57 8.39 1.60
CA ASP A 328 7.75 8.84 2.34
C ASP A 328 8.83 7.74 2.40
N ALA A 329 9.92 7.94 3.14
CA ALA A 329 10.95 6.91 3.27
C ALA A 329 10.43 5.57 3.85
N GLN A 330 9.33 5.57 4.60
CA GLN A 330 8.75 4.34 5.14
C GLN A 330 8.03 3.53 4.06
N THR A 331 7.67 4.13 2.94
CA THR A 331 7.06 3.42 1.82
C THR A 331 7.99 2.33 1.26
N THR A 332 9.29 2.62 1.19
CA THR A 332 10.31 1.63 0.78
C THR A 332 10.45 0.46 1.74
N GLN A 333 9.88 0.55 2.94
CA GLN A 333 10.04 -0.42 4.02
C GLN A 333 9.00 -1.55 3.97
N GLY A 334 8.58 -1.91 2.76
CA GLY A 334 7.53 -2.87 2.48
C GLY A 334 6.15 -2.23 2.61
N LYS A 335 5.88 -1.13 1.90
CA LYS A 335 4.51 -0.68 1.64
C LYS A 335 4.04 -1.06 0.22
N ILE A 336 2.73 -1.04 -0.02
CA ILE A 336 2.11 -1.42 -1.30
C ILE A 336 2.79 -0.74 -2.50
N PRO A 337 2.97 0.59 -2.55
CA PRO A 337 3.56 1.22 -3.73
C PRO A 337 4.95 0.72 -4.08
N ALA A 338 5.83 0.56 -3.08
CA ALA A 338 7.18 0.06 -3.28
C ALA A 338 7.19 -1.41 -3.72
N GLU A 339 6.33 -2.25 -3.12
CA GLU A 339 6.23 -3.67 -3.47
C GLU A 339 5.72 -3.90 -4.89
N ILE A 340 4.76 -3.08 -5.34
CA ILE A 340 4.30 -3.05 -6.72
C ILE A 340 5.40 -2.58 -7.66
N ALA A 341 6.13 -1.54 -7.28
CA ALA A 341 7.23 -1.04 -8.07
C ALA A 341 8.32 -2.09 -8.28
N VAL A 342 8.77 -2.76 -7.21
CA VAL A 342 9.77 -3.83 -7.28
C VAL A 342 9.33 -4.95 -8.23
N ARG A 343 8.07 -5.38 -8.19
CA ARG A 343 7.55 -6.43 -9.09
C ARG A 343 7.43 -5.94 -10.52
N ALA A 344 6.83 -4.78 -10.74
CA ALA A 344 6.70 -4.16 -12.07
C ALA A 344 8.07 -4.02 -12.76
N LYS A 345 9.12 -3.65 -11.99
CA LYS A 345 10.48 -3.53 -12.52
C LYS A 345 11.14 -4.84 -12.93
N LYS A 346 10.82 -5.97 -12.30
CA LYS A 346 11.25 -7.29 -12.79
C LYS A 346 10.76 -7.58 -14.21
N HIS A 347 9.68 -6.91 -14.63
CA HIS A 347 9.07 -7.03 -15.95
C HIS A 347 9.31 -5.81 -16.85
N GLY A 348 10.19 -4.88 -16.45
CA GLY A 348 10.51 -3.69 -17.23
C GLY A 348 9.37 -2.67 -17.35
N LEU A 349 8.34 -2.75 -16.49
CA LEU A 349 7.20 -1.86 -16.55
C LEU A 349 7.49 -0.51 -15.85
N PRO A 350 7.04 0.62 -16.44
CA PRO A 350 7.07 1.90 -15.77
C PRO A 350 5.96 2.02 -14.72
N VAL A 351 6.23 2.74 -13.64
CA VAL A 351 5.38 2.84 -12.44
C VAL A 351 5.21 4.30 -12.03
N ILE A 352 3.95 4.72 -11.93
CA ILE A 352 3.56 6.04 -11.40
C ILE A 352 2.81 5.85 -10.09
N ALA A 353 3.23 6.55 -9.03
CA ALA A 353 2.52 6.57 -7.74
C ALA A 353 1.77 7.89 -7.53
N LEU A 354 0.49 7.82 -7.18
CA LEU A 354 -0.29 8.99 -6.78
C LEU A 354 -0.43 9.00 -5.25
N ALA A 355 0.03 10.06 -4.61
CA ALA A 355 0.08 10.15 -3.17
C ALA A 355 -0.87 11.23 -2.63
N GLY A 356 -1.57 10.94 -1.53
CA GLY A 356 -2.33 11.95 -0.77
C GLY A 356 -1.44 13.15 -0.41
N THR A 357 -0.27 12.84 0.16
CA THR A 357 0.80 13.81 0.42
C THR A 357 2.18 13.19 0.20
N VAL A 358 3.18 14.03 -0.01
CA VAL A 358 4.60 13.64 -0.10
C VAL A 358 5.28 14.03 1.20
N GLY A 359 5.83 13.03 1.90
CA GLY A 359 6.53 13.23 3.16
C GLY A 359 8.05 13.26 3.03
N ASP A 360 8.70 13.23 4.19
CA ASP A 360 10.16 13.30 4.29
C ASP A 360 10.85 12.15 3.54
N ASP A 361 11.96 12.49 2.88
CA ASP A 361 12.82 11.56 2.16
C ASP A 361 12.08 10.67 1.14
N ALA A 362 10.98 11.17 0.56
CA ALA A 362 10.21 10.44 -0.46
C ALA A 362 11.05 10.04 -1.69
N ASN A 363 12.15 10.74 -1.98
CA ASN A 363 13.09 10.40 -3.06
C ASN A 363 13.66 8.98 -2.94
N ALA A 364 13.69 8.38 -1.73
CA ALA A 364 14.11 6.99 -1.55
C ALA A 364 13.26 6.00 -2.39
N ASN A 365 12.02 6.36 -2.72
CA ASN A 365 11.11 5.54 -3.51
C ASN A 365 11.54 5.35 -4.97
N TYR A 366 12.34 6.27 -5.53
CA TYR A 366 12.95 6.06 -6.85
C TYR A 366 13.86 4.83 -6.84
N GLY A 367 14.60 4.61 -5.74
CA GLY A 367 15.44 3.42 -5.56
C GLY A 367 14.65 2.12 -5.42
N ALA A 368 13.38 2.18 -5.02
CA ALA A 368 12.48 1.03 -4.96
C ALA A 368 11.82 0.71 -6.32
N GLY A 369 12.06 1.54 -7.35
CA GLY A 369 11.55 1.33 -8.71
C GLY A 369 10.31 2.13 -9.07
N ILE A 370 9.86 3.09 -8.24
CA ILE A 370 8.82 4.05 -8.65
C ILE A 370 9.48 5.04 -9.62
N ASP A 371 8.99 5.19 -10.86
CA ASP A 371 9.61 6.10 -11.83
C ASP A 371 9.18 7.55 -11.64
N ALA A 372 7.93 7.75 -11.23
CA ALA A 372 7.39 9.06 -10.90
C ALA A 372 6.38 8.95 -9.77
N TYR A 373 6.33 9.97 -8.93
CA TYR A 373 5.23 10.13 -7.99
C TYR A 373 4.78 11.59 -7.94
N THR A 374 3.51 11.81 -7.63
CA THR A 374 2.95 13.14 -7.44
C THR A 374 2.02 13.18 -6.23
N SER A 375 1.96 14.35 -5.60
CA SER A 375 0.86 14.65 -4.68
C SER A 375 -0.43 14.85 -5.48
N ILE A 376 -1.57 14.45 -4.91
CA ILE A 376 -2.90 14.78 -5.47
C ILE A 376 -3.31 16.22 -5.12
N MET A 377 -2.69 16.82 -4.09
CA MET A 377 -2.98 18.19 -3.68
C MET A 377 -2.46 19.18 -4.73
N GLN A 378 -3.34 20.06 -5.20
CA GLN A 378 -3.03 21.09 -6.21
C GLN A 378 -2.58 22.43 -5.63
N GLY A 379 -2.63 22.57 -4.30
CA GLY A 379 -2.24 23.76 -3.56
C GLY A 379 -2.39 23.55 -2.05
N PRO A 380 -2.03 24.56 -1.23
CA PRO A 380 -2.23 24.51 0.21
C PRO A 380 -3.72 24.34 0.57
N MET A 381 -4.04 23.38 1.42
CA MET A 381 -5.39 23.10 1.92
C MET A 381 -5.32 22.48 3.31
N THR A 382 -6.43 22.53 4.06
CA THR A 382 -6.51 21.81 5.34
C THR A 382 -6.62 20.30 5.10
N LEU A 383 -6.32 19.49 6.11
CA LEU A 383 -6.47 18.04 6.01
C LEU A 383 -7.95 17.66 5.77
N GLU A 384 -8.88 18.36 6.41
CA GLU A 384 -10.32 18.13 6.28
C GLU A 384 -10.78 18.39 4.83
N ASP A 385 -10.44 19.55 4.26
CA ASP A 385 -10.75 19.88 2.87
C ASP A 385 -10.11 18.87 1.89
N ALA A 386 -8.88 18.44 2.18
CA ALA A 386 -8.18 17.45 1.35
C ALA A 386 -8.89 16.09 1.36
N MET A 387 -9.37 15.66 2.52
CA MET A 387 -10.09 14.40 2.68
C MET A 387 -11.47 14.45 2.03
N GLU A 388 -12.20 15.56 2.17
CA GLU A 388 -13.51 15.77 1.54
C GLU A 388 -13.40 15.82 0.01
N ALA A 389 -12.37 16.48 -0.53
CA ALA A 389 -12.14 16.60 -1.96
C ALA A 389 -11.33 15.45 -2.58
N ALA A 390 -10.96 14.43 -1.80
CA ALA A 390 -9.94 13.44 -2.18
C ALA A 390 -10.24 12.71 -3.50
N GLU A 391 -11.49 12.29 -3.75
CA GLU A 391 -11.87 11.62 -5.00
C GLU A 391 -11.65 12.50 -6.23
N ARG A 392 -12.03 13.78 -6.14
CA ARG A 392 -11.83 14.75 -7.23
C ARG A 392 -10.34 14.98 -7.47
N LEU A 393 -9.60 15.27 -6.40
CA LEU A 393 -8.16 15.54 -6.46
C LEU A 393 -7.38 14.36 -7.05
N LEU A 394 -7.72 13.14 -6.65
CA LEU A 394 -7.10 11.93 -7.18
C LEU A 394 -7.41 11.71 -8.66
N ARG A 395 -8.67 11.89 -9.10
CA ARG A 395 -9.05 11.82 -10.52
C ARG A 395 -8.28 12.83 -11.37
N ASP A 396 -8.22 14.08 -10.91
CA ASP A 396 -7.54 15.15 -11.62
C ASP A 396 -6.01 14.94 -11.67
N SER A 397 -5.44 14.35 -10.61
CA SER A 397 -4.02 13.97 -10.55
C SER A 397 -3.70 12.82 -11.53
N ALA A 398 -4.54 11.78 -11.58
CA ALA A 398 -4.38 10.69 -12.54
C ALA A 398 -4.50 11.17 -14.00
N GLU A 399 -5.46 12.06 -14.28
CA GLU A 399 -5.58 12.72 -15.58
C GLU A 399 -4.30 13.50 -15.94
N THR A 400 -3.80 14.31 -15.00
CA THR A 400 -2.59 15.11 -15.20
C THR A 400 -1.36 14.23 -15.48
N ALA A 401 -1.19 13.15 -14.70
CA ALA A 401 -0.12 12.19 -14.93
C ALA A 401 -0.22 11.56 -16.33
N MET A 402 -1.41 11.16 -16.76
CA MET A 402 -1.60 10.61 -18.11
C MET A 402 -1.38 11.63 -19.22
N ARG A 403 -1.73 12.90 -19.03
CA ARG A 403 -1.37 13.98 -19.98
C ARG A 403 0.13 14.06 -20.17
N MET A 404 0.90 14.00 -19.08
CA MET A 404 2.37 14.01 -19.15
C MET A 404 2.93 12.78 -19.85
N VAL A 405 2.38 11.58 -19.59
CA VAL A 405 2.77 10.34 -20.28
C VAL A 405 2.51 10.44 -21.78
N MET A 406 1.33 10.91 -22.18
CA MET A 406 0.96 11.02 -23.60
C MET A 406 1.78 12.10 -24.32
N LEU A 407 2.11 13.20 -23.65
CA LEU A 407 3.04 14.21 -24.17
C LEU A 407 4.45 13.62 -24.37
N GLY A 408 4.94 12.84 -23.42
CA GLY A 408 6.22 12.13 -23.56
C GLY A 408 6.20 11.16 -24.76
N LYS A 409 5.10 10.44 -24.95
CA LYS A 409 4.91 9.53 -26.10
C LYS A 409 4.92 10.28 -27.44
N SER A 410 4.28 11.45 -27.53
CA SER A 410 4.29 12.24 -28.77
C SER A 410 5.69 12.79 -29.09
N LEU A 411 6.42 13.29 -28.08
CA LEU A 411 7.80 13.75 -28.27
C LEU A 411 8.72 12.64 -28.79
N ASN A 412 8.57 11.41 -28.28
CA ASN A 412 9.36 10.28 -28.75
C ASN A 412 9.05 9.90 -30.21
N ALA A 413 7.78 9.99 -30.63
CA ALA A 413 7.38 9.75 -32.02
C ALA A 413 8.01 10.78 -32.98
N ASP A 414 8.10 12.04 -32.57
CA ASP A 414 8.68 13.13 -33.37
C ASP A 414 10.21 13.01 -33.49
N ILE A 415 10.90 12.59 -32.42
CA ILE A 415 12.36 12.35 -32.44
C ILE A 415 12.71 11.18 -33.38
N HIS A 416 11.92 10.10 -33.38
CA HIS A 416 12.20 8.96 -34.26
C HIS A 416 11.79 9.20 -35.73
N THR A 417 10.77 10.01 -36.00
CA THR A 417 10.41 10.41 -37.39
C THR A 417 11.41 11.38 -38.01
N THR A 418 12.06 12.24 -37.22
CA THR A 418 13.11 13.15 -37.70
C THR A 418 14.46 12.44 -37.97
N ALA A 419 14.72 11.30 -37.33
CA ALA A 419 15.92 10.50 -37.59
C ALA A 419 15.87 9.68 -38.90
N SER A 420 14.69 9.49 -39.50
CA SER A 420 14.50 8.69 -40.74
C SER A 420 14.28 9.51 -42.01
N ALA A 421 14.25 10.84 -41.94
CA ALA A 421 14.06 11.67 -43.12
C ALA A 421 15.40 11.87 -43.86
N PRO A 422 15.54 11.47 -45.15
CA PRO A 422 16.73 11.83 -45.91
C PRO A 422 16.76 13.34 -46.12
N VAL A 423 17.84 13.96 -45.66
CA VAL A 423 18.11 15.40 -45.85
C VAL A 423 18.11 15.69 -47.37
N PRO A 424 17.31 16.65 -47.87
CA PRO A 424 17.39 17.04 -49.27
C PRO A 424 18.74 17.71 -49.54
N VAL A 425 19.51 17.16 -50.47
CA VAL A 425 20.75 17.78 -50.95
C VAL A 425 20.37 19.04 -51.75
N PRO A 426 20.83 20.24 -51.38
CA PRO A 426 20.56 21.44 -52.16
C PRO A 426 21.38 21.43 -53.46
N VAL A 427 20.72 21.66 -54.60
CA VAL A 427 21.40 21.91 -55.89
C VAL A 427 21.94 23.35 -55.88
N PRO A 428 23.21 23.61 -56.28
CA PRO A 428 23.76 24.96 -56.26
C PRO A 428 23.24 25.81 -57.41
N ALA A 429 22.86 27.07 -57.13
CA ALA A 429 22.57 28.08 -58.14
C ALA A 429 23.88 28.72 -58.67
N PRO A 430 23.93 29.21 -59.94
CA PRO A 430 25.16 29.73 -60.52
C PRO A 430 25.52 31.12 -59.98
N ALA A 431 26.83 31.34 -59.79
CA ALA A 431 27.39 32.58 -59.29
C ALA A 431 27.25 33.74 -60.29
N ALA A 432 26.75 34.89 -59.81
CA ALA A 432 26.85 36.18 -60.51
C ALA A 432 27.93 37.05 -59.86
N ALA A 433 28.73 37.67 -60.72
CA ALA A 433 29.99 38.34 -60.42
C ALA A 433 29.85 39.65 -59.62
N ALA A 434 30.88 39.93 -58.82
CA ALA A 434 31.08 41.16 -58.08
C ALA A 434 31.48 42.33 -58.98
N ALA A 435 30.95 43.52 -58.68
CA ALA A 435 31.53 44.80 -59.09
C ALA A 435 31.61 45.72 -57.86
N ALA A 436 32.82 46.23 -57.62
CA ALA A 436 33.20 47.09 -56.51
C ALA A 436 32.88 48.58 -56.79
N GLY A 437 32.67 49.36 -55.73
CA GLY A 437 32.56 50.83 -55.81
C GLY A 437 32.48 51.51 -54.45
N ALA A 438 33.42 52.42 -54.19
CA ALA A 438 33.72 53.13 -52.94
C ALA A 438 32.69 54.21 -52.51
N GLY A 439 32.78 54.71 -51.25
CA GLY A 439 32.36 56.08 -50.92
C GLY A 439 31.84 56.42 -49.50
N MET A 440 32.73 56.90 -48.63
CA MET A 440 32.69 58.13 -47.78
C MET A 440 31.48 58.57 -46.88
N THR A 441 31.82 58.80 -45.60
CA THR A 441 31.51 59.94 -44.66
C THR A 441 30.12 60.26 -44.06
N LYS A 442 30.10 60.22 -42.71
CA LYS A 442 29.48 61.09 -41.66
C LYS A 442 28.42 62.15 -42.02
N THR A 443 27.28 62.13 -41.29
CA THR A 443 26.69 63.34 -40.64
C THR A 443 25.68 63.03 -39.51
N LYS A 444 25.44 64.07 -38.70
CA LYS A 444 24.83 64.15 -37.35
C LYS A 444 23.29 64.15 -37.30
N ALA A 445 22.80 63.66 -36.15
CA ALA A 445 21.75 64.19 -35.25
C ALA A 445 20.36 64.57 -35.78
N TYR A 446 19.30 64.04 -35.14
CA TYR A 446 18.15 64.84 -34.67
C TYR A 446 17.53 64.24 -33.38
N LYS A 447 17.11 65.15 -32.51
CA LYS A 447 16.55 64.99 -31.15
C LYS A 447 15.03 64.86 -31.18
N LYS A 448 14.51 64.09 -30.20
CA LYS A 448 13.19 64.21 -29.50
C LYS A 448 11.91 64.03 -30.33
N VAL A 449 11.06 63.07 -29.96
CA VAL A 449 9.86 63.21 -29.10
C VAL A 449 9.35 61.80 -28.72
N PHE A 450 9.17 61.51 -27.42
CA PHE A 450 8.36 60.40 -26.85
C PHE A 450 6.90 60.90 -26.69
N PRO A 451 5.83 60.07 -26.64
CA PRO A 451 5.67 58.83 -25.83
C PRO A 451 5.02 57.65 -26.60
N SER A 452 5.08 56.37 -26.18
CA SER A 452 4.43 55.78 -25.00
C SER A 452 4.76 54.27 -24.90
N LEU A 453 4.69 53.75 -23.66
CA LEU A 453 4.66 52.37 -23.12
C LEU A 453 4.47 51.21 -24.13
N SER A 454 5.09 50.03 -23.99
CA SER A 454 5.02 49.14 -22.81
C SER A 454 6.23 48.17 -22.74
N MET A 455 6.95 48.08 -21.62
CA MET A 455 6.71 47.17 -20.48
C MET A 455 7.08 45.70 -20.78
N PHE A 456 8.38 45.41 -20.94
CA PHE A 456 8.89 44.03 -20.90
C PHE A 456 10.37 43.92 -20.51
N THR A 457 10.84 44.65 -19.47
CA THR A 457 12.14 44.33 -18.84
C THR A 457 12.27 44.99 -17.46
N PHE A 458 11.59 44.50 -16.41
CA PHE A 458 11.92 44.88 -15.02
C PHE A 458 11.32 43.92 -13.98
N VAL A 459 11.73 42.64 -13.97
CA VAL A 459 11.51 41.74 -12.80
C VAL A 459 12.70 40.79 -12.58
N CYS A 460 13.94 41.26 -12.71
CA CYS A 460 15.12 40.45 -12.36
C CYS A 460 16.06 41.10 -11.34
N VAL A 461 15.66 42.20 -10.69
CA VAL A 461 16.48 42.83 -9.63
C VAL A 461 15.60 43.26 -8.47
N SER A 462 15.00 42.30 -7.76
CA SER A 462 14.34 42.57 -6.46
C SER A 462 14.30 41.38 -5.48
N PHE A 463 14.86 40.20 -5.80
CA PHE A 463 14.81 39.04 -4.88
C PHE A 463 16.08 38.76 -4.07
N LEU A 464 17.12 39.59 -4.23
CA LEU A 464 18.42 39.42 -3.56
C LEU A 464 18.61 40.33 -2.33
N TRP A 465 17.54 40.90 -1.78
CA TRP A 465 17.61 41.77 -0.59
C TRP A 465 16.69 41.38 0.57
N LEU A 466 15.95 40.27 0.49
CA LEU A 466 15.09 39.79 1.59
C LEU A 466 15.62 38.53 2.31
N ALA A 467 16.76 37.97 1.91
CA ALA A 467 17.33 36.75 2.51
C ALA A 467 18.39 37.01 3.60
N ALA A 468 18.58 38.26 4.05
CA ALA A 468 19.65 38.63 4.98
C ALA A 468 19.18 39.26 6.31
N LEU A 469 17.89 39.16 6.66
CA LEU A 469 17.34 39.78 7.89
C LEU A 469 16.53 38.83 8.80
N TYR A 470 16.59 37.52 8.60
CA TYR A 470 15.95 36.55 9.51
C TYR A 470 16.94 35.47 9.97
N THR A 471 18.01 35.91 10.63
CA THR A 471 18.86 35.05 11.46
C THR A 471 19.33 35.83 12.69
N SER A 472 18.46 35.98 13.70
CA SER A 472 18.89 36.18 15.10
C SER A 472 17.72 36.11 16.11
N HIS A 473 17.92 35.22 17.09
CA HIS A 473 17.52 35.27 18.51
C HIS A 473 16.08 34.96 19.01
N ASP A 474 16.06 33.84 19.75
CA ASP A 474 15.65 33.67 21.16
C ASP A 474 14.16 33.46 21.52
N PRO A 475 13.80 32.38 22.25
CA PRO A 475 12.42 32.05 22.59
C PRO A 475 12.06 32.53 24.00
N SER A 476 11.35 33.65 24.11
CA SER A 476 10.53 33.94 25.29
C SER A 476 9.48 35.00 24.99
N CYS A 477 8.26 34.75 25.47
CA CYS A 477 7.11 35.65 25.50
C CYS A 477 6.48 36.05 24.15
N ILE A 478 5.22 35.63 23.94
CA ILE A 478 4.04 36.50 24.13
C ILE A 478 2.77 35.65 23.99
N SER A 479 2.01 35.64 25.09
CA SER A 479 0.59 35.32 25.15
C SER A 479 -0.22 36.49 24.59
N LEU A 480 -1.28 36.24 23.80
CA LEU A 480 -2.65 36.67 24.11
C LEU A 480 -3.61 36.55 22.91
N LYS A 481 -4.79 36.01 23.26
CA LYS A 481 -6.14 36.05 22.64
C LYS A 481 -6.46 35.08 21.51
#